data_AF-A0A849ZJ43-F1
#
_entry.id   AF-A0A849ZJ43-F1
#
_cell.length_a   1.000
_cell.length_b   1.000
_cell.length_c   1.000
_cell.angle_alpha   90.00
_cell.angle_beta   90.00
_cell.angle_gamma   90.00
#
_symmetry.space_group_name_H-M   'P 1'
#
loop_
_entity.id
_entity.type
_entity.pdbx_description
1 polymer ?
#
loop_
_entity_poly.entity_id
_entity_poly.type
_entity_poly.pdbx_seq_one_letter_code
_entity_poly.pdbx_strand_id
1 'polypeptide(L)'
;MVSREVAKPAGDIMAAADAGSGLFENLAIDDPDLFGDFLAEAGAHLDRVDTALLELEVKPHARGLVDEIFRPVHSIKSAAAFLGLNEVERLAHETETLLDLVRRGHLGVSSAVIDALFAAFDLLRALP
;
A
#
# COMPACT_ATOMS: atom_id res chain seq x y z
N MET A 1 32.26 -25.83 -41.33
CA MET A 1 31.78 -24.82 -42.30
C MET A 1 30.47 -25.34 -42.85
N VAL A 2 29.28 -24.78 -42.61
CA VAL A 2 28.86 -23.52 -42.02
C VAL A 2 27.60 -23.84 -41.20
N SER A 3 27.62 -23.48 -39.91
CA SER A 3 26.45 -23.43 -39.05
C SER A 3 25.47 -22.40 -39.62
N ARG A 4 24.22 -22.79 -39.87
CA ARG A 4 23.12 -21.82 -39.96
C ARG A 4 22.10 -22.19 -38.89
N GLU A 5 22.21 -21.42 -37.82
CA GLU A 5 21.30 -21.32 -36.70
C GLU A 5 19.96 -20.77 -37.21
N VAL A 6 18.91 -21.57 -37.08
CA VAL A 6 17.54 -21.12 -37.29
C VAL A 6 17.07 -20.59 -35.95
N ALA A 7 17.09 -19.26 -35.79
CA ALA A 7 16.51 -18.60 -34.63
C ALA A 7 15.01 -18.92 -34.56
N LYS A 8 14.59 -19.60 -33.49
CA LYS A 8 13.18 -19.67 -33.09
C LYS A 8 12.74 -18.26 -32.66
N PRO A 9 11.51 -17.82 -33.00
CA PRO A 9 10.99 -16.59 -32.42
C PRO A 9 10.79 -16.83 -30.92
N ALA A 10 11.30 -15.92 -30.10
CA ALA A 10 10.95 -15.83 -28.69
C ALA A 10 9.48 -15.40 -28.63
N GLY A 11 8.58 -16.38 -28.55
CA GLY A 11 7.18 -16.15 -28.25
C GLY A 11 7.05 -15.63 -26.82
N ASP A 12 6.57 -14.40 -26.72
CA ASP A 12 5.81 -13.80 -25.64
C ASP A 12 5.59 -14.69 -24.40
N ILE A 13 6.35 -14.44 -23.34
CA ILE A 13 6.14 -14.98 -21.99
C ILE A 13 5.29 -14.04 -21.11
N MET A 14 4.41 -13.24 -21.71
CA MET A 14 3.47 -12.40 -20.96
C MET A 14 2.03 -12.71 -21.39
N ALA A 15 1.50 -13.83 -20.90
CA ALA A 15 0.07 -14.13 -21.03
C ALA A 15 -0.39 -15.02 -19.88
N ALA A 16 -0.72 -14.40 -18.74
CA ALA A 16 -1.77 -14.84 -17.83
C ALA A 16 -1.88 -13.90 -16.62
N ALA A 17 -2.55 -12.75 -16.78
CA ALA A 17 -3.25 -12.06 -15.68
C ALA A 17 -4.05 -10.86 -16.23
N ASP A 18 -4.99 -11.06 -17.16
CA ASP A 18 -5.92 -9.97 -17.47
C ASP A 18 -7.28 -10.45 -18.01
N ALA A 19 -8.07 -11.07 -17.14
CA ALA A 19 -9.46 -11.38 -17.46
C ALA A 19 -10.43 -10.93 -16.34
N GLY A 20 -10.01 -9.99 -15.49
CA GLY A 20 -10.83 -9.51 -14.37
C GLY A 20 -10.62 -8.05 -13.96
N SER A 21 -9.73 -7.30 -14.63
CA SER A 21 -9.34 -5.94 -14.21
C SER A 21 -10.33 -4.85 -14.67
N GLY A 22 -11.02 -5.03 -15.80
CA GLY A 22 -11.77 -3.96 -16.46
C GLY A 22 -13.12 -3.54 -15.85
N LEU A 23 -13.54 -4.12 -14.72
CA LEU A 23 -14.81 -3.74 -14.06
C LEU A 23 -14.63 -2.72 -12.92
N PHE A 24 -13.41 -2.55 -12.41
CA PHE A 24 -13.12 -1.64 -11.29
C PHE A 24 -12.18 -0.50 -11.68
N GLU A 25 -11.74 -0.45 -12.93
CA GLU A 25 -10.93 0.63 -13.46
C GLU A 25 -11.82 1.88 -13.56
N ASN A 26 -11.75 2.74 -12.54
CA ASN A 26 -12.43 4.05 -12.40
C ASN A 26 -13.70 4.12 -11.51
N LEU A 27 -13.92 3.20 -10.57
CA LEU A 27 -15.09 3.29 -9.66
C LEU A 27 -15.12 4.61 -8.85
N ALA A 28 -13.96 5.12 -8.43
CA ALA A 28 -13.87 6.43 -7.78
C ALA A 28 -14.31 7.62 -8.66
N ILE A 29 -14.14 7.51 -9.99
CA ILE A 29 -14.53 8.56 -10.94
C ILE A 29 -16.05 8.49 -11.20
N ASP A 30 -16.60 7.28 -11.22
CA ASP A 30 -17.99 7.05 -11.58
C ASP A 30 -18.97 7.26 -10.41
N ASP A 31 -18.49 7.21 -9.16
CA ASP A 31 -19.30 7.44 -7.95
C ASP A 31 -18.61 8.45 -6.98
N PRO A 32 -18.93 9.75 -7.09
CA PRO A 32 -18.30 10.79 -6.28
C PRO A 32 -18.70 10.73 -4.79
N ASP A 33 -19.86 10.17 -4.45
CA ASP A 33 -20.29 10.02 -3.07
C ASP A 33 -19.46 8.92 -2.39
N LEU A 34 -19.29 7.78 -3.08
CA LEU A 34 -18.43 6.69 -2.62
C LEU A 34 -16.97 7.13 -2.46
N PHE A 35 -16.46 7.95 -3.39
CA PHE A 35 -15.12 8.52 -3.27
C PHE A 35 -15.01 9.50 -2.08
N GLY A 36 -16.05 10.29 -1.83
CA GLY A 36 -16.14 11.16 -0.64
C GLY A 36 -16.11 10.38 0.67
N ASP A 37 -16.83 9.26 0.75
CA ASP A 37 -16.83 8.36 1.91
C ASP A 37 -15.45 7.74 2.14
N PHE A 38 -14.77 7.34 1.07
CA PHE A 38 -13.39 6.86 1.13
C PHE A 38 -12.45 7.91 1.70
N LEU A 39 -12.49 9.15 1.19
CA LEU A 39 -11.66 10.25 1.68
C LEU A 39 -11.87 10.49 3.17
N ALA A 40 -13.11 10.45 3.63
CA ALA A 40 -13.45 10.64 5.04
C ALA A 40 -12.90 9.51 5.93
N GLU A 41 -13.09 8.25 5.55
CA GLU A 41 -12.60 7.10 6.34
C GLU A 41 -11.07 7.00 6.30
N ALA A 42 -10.45 7.22 5.14
CA ALA A 42 -9.00 7.25 4.99
C ALA A 42 -8.37 8.36 5.85
N GLY A 43 -8.95 9.56 5.87
CA GLY A 43 -8.54 10.64 6.76
C GLY A 43 -8.61 10.24 8.23
N ALA A 44 -9.73 9.66 8.66
CA ALA A 44 -9.90 9.18 10.03
C ALA A 44 -8.94 8.04 10.40
N HIS A 45 -8.56 7.19 9.44
CA HIS A 45 -7.53 6.17 9.60
C HIS A 45 -6.15 6.79 9.78
N LEU A 46 -5.79 7.77 8.95
CA LEU A 46 -4.49 8.45 9.01
C LEU A 46 -4.32 9.23 10.32
N ASP A 47 -5.38 9.87 10.84
CA ASP A 47 -5.33 10.57 12.13
C ASP A 47 -5.05 9.60 13.30
N ARG A 48 -5.65 8.41 13.26
CA ARG A 48 -5.38 7.34 14.24
C ARG A 48 -3.95 6.84 14.14
N VAL A 49 -3.44 6.68 12.91
CA VAL A 49 -2.07 6.26 12.64
C VAL A 49 -1.05 7.25 13.16
N ASP A 50 -1.24 8.55 12.93
CA ASP A 50 -0.30 9.58 13.40
C ASP A 50 -0.11 9.53 14.92
N THR A 51 -1.23 9.38 15.65
CA THR A 51 -1.20 9.26 17.11
C THR A 51 -0.42 8.02 17.55
N ALA A 52 -0.71 6.86 16.95
CA ALA A 52 -0.04 5.62 17.28
C ALA A 52 1.44 5.61 16.87
N LEU A 53 1.80 6.26 15.77
CA LEU A 53 3.17 6.35 15.27
C LEU A 53 4.04 7.25 16.17
N LEU A 54 3.51 8.38 16.62
CA LEU A 54 4.18 9.23 17.63
C LEU A 54 4.42 8.46 18.93
N GLU A 55 3.45 7.66 19.38
CA GLU A 55 3.66 6.80 20.54
C GLU A 55 4.69 5.71 20.29
N LEU A 56 4.73 5.13 19.08
CA LEU A 56 5.67 4.08 18.71
C LEU A 56 7.11 4.61 18.67
N GLU A 57 7.30 5.85 18.23
CA GLU A 57 8.60 6.54 18.27
C GLU A 57 9.15 6.60 19.71
N VAL A 58 8.29 6.92 20.68
CA VAL A 58 8.66 6.99 22.11
C VAL A 58 8.77 5.60 22.74
N LYS A 59 7.96 4.63 22.29
CA LYS A 59 7.85 3.28 22.86
C LYS A 59 8.09 2.20 21.77
N PRO A 60 9.31 2.08 21.22
CA PRO A 60 9.59 1.22 20.05
C PRO A 60 9.42 -0.29 20.30
N HIS A 61 9.29 -0.70 21.56
CA HIS A 61 9.06 -2.11 21.94
C HIS A 61 7.58 -2.45 22.17
N ALA A 62 6.68 -1.47 22.12
CA ALA A 62 5.26 -1.67 22.32
C ALA A 62 4.60 -2.19 21.04
N ARG A 63 4.71 -3.51 20.80
CA ARG A 63 4.21 -4.18 19.58
C ARG A 63 2.73 -3.91 19.27
N GLY A 64 1.91 -3.68 20.29
CA GLY A 64 0.49 -3.33 20.10
C GLY A 64 0.28 -2.09 19.23
N LEU A 65 1.19 -1.10 19.32
CA LEU A 65 1.14 0.10 18.49
C LEU A 65 1.38 -0.21 17.01
N VAL A 66 2.22 -1.20 16.69
CA VAL A 66 2.45 -1.65 15.31
C VAL A 66 1.15 -2.24 14.73
N ASP A 67 0.41 -3.03 15.52
CA ASP A 67 -0.89 -3.58 15.11
C ASP A 67 -2.00 -2.52 15.01
N GLU A 68 -1.90 -1.46 15.81
CA GLU A 68 -2.80 -0.29 15.75
C GLU A 68 -2.54 0.56 14.50
N ILE A 69 -1.31 0.60 13.99
CA ILE A 69 -0.96 1.27 12.73
C ILE A 69 -1.27 0.37 11.52
N PHE A 70 -0.96 -0.93 11.61
CA PHE A 70 -1.11 -1.89 10.51
C PHE A 70 -2.56 -2.00 10.02
N ARG A 71 -3.53 -2.07 10.94
CA ARG A 71 -4.95 -2.28 10.59
C ARG A 71 -5.55 -1.15 9.74
N PRO A 72 -5.42 0.14 10.12
CA PRO A 72 -5.81 1.27 9.26
C PRO A 72 -5.18 1.24 7.87
N VAL A 73 -3.87 0.94 7.77
CA VAL A 73 -3.16 0.88 6.49
C VAL A 73 -3.72 -0.23 5.59
N HIS A 74 -4.01 -1.39 6.19
CA HIS A 74 -4.64 -2.50 5.48
C HIS A 74 -6.04 -2.15 4.95
N SER A 75 -6.84 -1.44 5.75
CA SER A 75 -8.15 -0.94 5.33
C SER A 75 -8.04 0.04 4.17
N ILE A 76 -7.14 1.02 4.25
CA ILE A 76 -6.89 2.01 3.18
C ILE A 76 -6.47 1.30 1.90
N LYS A 77 -5.53 0.34 1.97
CA LYS A 77 -5.09 -0.45 0.82
C LYS A 77 -6.24 -1.16 0.13
N SER A 78 -7.06 -1.85 0.92
CA SER A 78 -8.18 -2.66 0.40
C SER A 78 -9.26 -1.78 -0.24
N ALA A 79 -9.57 -0.63 0.37
CA ALA A 79 -10.51 0.33 -0.18
C ALA A 79 -9.97 1.00 -1.45
N ALA A 80 -8.69 1.38 -1.47
CA ALA A 80 -8.03 1.95 -2.64
C ALA A 80 -8.04 0.97 -3.84
N ALA A 81 -7.72 -0.30 -3.60
CA ALA A 81 -7.80 -1.35 -4.62
C ALA A 81 -9.22 -1.52 -5.18
N PHE A 82 -10.23 -1.52 -4.29
CA PHE A 82 -11.64 -1.63 -4.68
C PHE A 82 -12.10 -0.44 -5.53
N LEU A 83 -11.60 0.76 -5.24
CA LEU A 83 -11.97 2.00 -5.93
C LEU A 83 -11.14 2.28 -7.20
N GLY A 84 -10.13 1.45 -7.49
CA GLY A 84 -9.20 1.67 -8.60
C GLY A 84 -8.19 2.79 -8.37
N LEU A 85 -7.92 3.15 -7.11
CA LEU A 85 -6.95 4.19 -6.71
C LEU A 85 -5.53 3.60 -6.67
N ASN A 86 -5.00 3.24 -7.84
CA ASN A 86 -3.77 2.46 -7.99
C ASN A 86 -2.54 3.07 -7.29
N GLU A 87 -2.40 4.40 -7.29
CA GLU A 87 -1.28 5.08 -6.63
C GLU A 87 -1.37 4.96 -5.10
N VAL A 88 -2.58 5.12 -4.55
CA VAL A 88 -2.85 4.98 -3.11
C VAL A 88 -2.70 3.52 -2.68
N GLU A 89 -3.24 2.59 -3.45
CA GLU A 89 -3.10 1.14 -3.20
C GLU A 89 -1.62 0.76 -3.11
N ARG A 90 -0.82 1.16 -4.12
CA ARG A 90 0.59 0.81 -4.17
C ARG A 90 1.36 1.35 -2.98
N LEU A 91 1.16 2.63 -2.63
CA LEU A 91 1.85 3.22 -1.48
C LEU A 91 1.41 2.57 -0.16
N ALA A 92 0.12 2.32 0.03
CA ALA A 92 -0.41 1.65 1.21
C ALA A 92 0.12 0.20 1.31
N HIS A 93 0.28 -0.49 0.19
CA HIS A 93 0.84 -1.85 0.16
C HIS A 93 2.33 -1.89 0.54
N GLU A 94 3.16 -0.98 0.04
CA GLU A 94 4.57 -0.88 0.44
C GLU A 94 4.70 -0.54 1.94
N THR A 95 3.84 0.36 2.43
CA THR A 95 3.75 0.73 3.85
C THR A 95 3.33 -0.46 4.71
N GLU A 96 2.33 -1.22 4.27
CA GLU A 96 1.87 -2.45 4.93
C GLU A 96 3.00 -3.49 4.98
N THR A 97 3.77 -3.63 3.91
CA THR A 97 4.91 -4.56 3.83
C THR A 97 6.00 -4.20 4.83
N LEU A 98 6.35 -2.91 4.95
CA LEU A 98 7.29 -2.42 5.97
C LEU A 98 6.79 -2.74 7.39
N LEU A 99 5.52 -2.45 7.68
CA LEU A 99 4.91 -2.73 8.97
C LEU A 99 4.86 -4.23 9.28
N ASP A 100 4.61 -5.09 8.29
CA ASP A 100 4.57 -6.53 8.49
C ASP A 100 5.97 -7.09 8.82
N LEU A 101 7.04 -6.56 8.21
CA LEU A 101 8.42 -6.90 8.57
C LEU A 101 8.71 -6.56 10.04
N VAL A 102 8.25 -5.39 10.50
CA VAL A 102 8.37 -4.98 11.91
C VAL A 102 7.54 -5.89 12.81
N ARG A 103 6.29 -6.17 12.44
CA ARG A 103 5.36 -6.99 13.22
C ARG A 103 5.88 -8.42 13.42
N ARG A 104 6.43 -9.02 12.37
CA ARG A 104 7.05 -10.37 12.40
C ARG A 104 8.40 -10.38 13.12
N GLY A 105 8.94 -9.22 13.48
CA GLY A 105 10.25 -9.09 14.13
C GLY A 105 11.44 -9.31 13.19
N HIS A 106 11.22 -9.26 11.88
CA HIS A 106 12.30 -9.26 10.89
C HIS A 106 13.02 -7.92 10.81
N LEU A 107 12.34 -6.84 11.20
CA LEU A 107 12.90 -5.49 11.32
C LEU A 107 12.59 -4.91 12.70
N GLY A 108 13.55 -4.21 13.31
CA GLY A 108 13.33 -3.46 14.54
C GLY A 108 12.77 -2.08 14.27
N VAL A 109 11.97 -1.55 15.20
CA VAL A 109 11.55 -0.13 15.18
C VAL A 109 12.79 0.73 15.44
N SER A 110 13.25 1.42 14.41
CA SER A 110 14.39 2.33 14.44
C SER A 110 13.95 3.70 13.92
N SER A 111 14.73 4.75 14.17
CA SER A 111 14.42 6.11 13.67
C SER A 111 14.20 6.11 12.15
N ALA A 112 15.02 5.38 11.38
CA ALA A 112 14.83 5.27 9.94
C ALA A 112 13.50 4.61 9.53
N VAL A 113 13.00 3.66 10.32
CA VAL A 113 11.68 3.04 10.08
C VAL A 113 10.57 4.03 10.42
N ILE A 114 10.70 4.75 11.54
CA ILE A 114 9.74 5.79 11.94
C ILE A 114 9.68 6.90 10.90
N ASP A 115 10.82 7.43 10.45
CA ASP A 115 10.91 8.47 9.43
C ASP A 115 10.27 8.00 8.10
N ALA A 116 10.53 6.75 7.70
CA ALA A 116 9.94 6.19 6.49
C ALA A 116 8.41 6.05 6.61
N LEU A 117 7.90 5.67 7.79
CA LEU A 117 6.47 5.59 8.04
C LEU A 117 5.81 6.98 8.02
N PHE A 118 6.40 7.98 8.67
CA PHE A 118 5.91 9.36 8.60
C PHE A 118 5.86 9.87 7.16
N ALA A 119 6.95 9.69 6.40
CA ALA A 119 6.99 10.08 5.00
C ALA A 119 5.92 9.37 4.15
N ALA A 120 5.67 8.09 4.41
CA ALA A 120 4.62 7.35 3.72
C ALA A 120 3.21 7.86 4.04
N PHE A 121 2.93 8.19 5.31
CA PHE A 121 1.62 8.72 5.72
C PHE A 121 1.39 10.15 5.23
N ASP A 122 2.42 10.99 5.21
CA ASP A 122 2.38 12.32 4.59
C ASP A 122 2.05 12.22 3.08
N LEU A 123 2.69 11.28 2.38
CA LEU A 123 2.40 11.03 0.98
C LEU A 123 0.98 10.49 0.77
N LEU A 124 0.50 9.56 1.60
CA LEU A 124 -0.89 9.08 1.54
C LEU A 124 -1.90 10.20 1.75
N ARG A 125 -1.63 11.16 2.63
CA ARG A 125 -2.48 12.34 2.84
C ARG A 125 -2.48 13.30 1.65
N ALA A 126 -1.38 13.35 0.90
CA ALA A 126 -1.23 14.25 -0.25
C ALA A 126 -1.84 13.67 -1.54
N LEU A 127 -2.09 12.36 -1.58
CA LEU A 127 -2.77 11.71 -2.70
C LEU A 127 -4.29 11.96 -2.60
N PRO A 128 -4.95 12.26 -3.72
CA PRO A 128 -6.40 12.42 -3.78
C PRO A 128 -7.12 11.06 -3.66
#